data_AF-A0A2N7K0T6-F1
#
_entry.id   AF-A0A2N7K0T6-F1
#
_cell.length_a   1.000
_cell.length_b   1.000
_cell.length_c   1.000
_cell.angle_alpha   90.00
_cell.angle_beta   90.00
_cell.angle_gamma   90.00
#
_symmetry.space_group_name_H-M   'P 1'
#
loop_
_entity.id
_entity.type
_entity.pdbx_description
1 polymer ?
#
loop_
_entity_poly.entity_id
_entity_poly.type
_entity_poly.pdbx_seq_one_letter_code
_entity_poly.pdbx_strand_id
1 'polypeptide(L)'
;MTQEKFDTIYQRAAHRKGGAAELEKIVRAPLSQAELSQITDDRWLAAFTEKVFQCGISWNVVRKKWPQFEEVFFEFNIEKMLMLPNEMWDYLKKHGKRLGGNTGAYTLRQMGKDTFILSSDVEAHLRSTDVVDSGRNTKRAQLAAGKAFNEWQQQSGRSLSEISQIVAYSCGDNRV
;
A
#
# COMPACT_ATOMS: atom_id res chain seq x y z
N MET A 1 38.12 0.25 -25.79
CA MET A 1 37.38 1.52 -25.85
C MET A 1 37.98 2.45 -24.80
N THR A 2 38.37 3.66 -25.17
CA THR A 2 38.92 4.66 -24.24
C THR A 2 37.76 5.29 -23.47
N GLN A 3 37.76 5.20 -22.15
CA GLN A 3 36.70 5.74 -21.30
C GLN A 3 36.74 7.28 -21.31
N GLU A 4 35.57 7.94 -21.40
CA GLU A 4 35.47 9.40 -21.34
C GLU A 4 35.99 9.95 -19.99
N LYS A 5 36.71 11.08 -20.00
CA LYS A 5 37.15 11.74 -18.77
C LYS A 5 35.95 12.33 -18.03
N PHE A 6 35.89 12.15 -16.70
CA PHE A 6 34.78 12.64 -15.89
C PHE A 6 34.60 14.17 -15.97
N ASP A 7 35.68 14.95 -16.06
CA ASP A 7 35.60 16.40 -16.27
C ASP A 7 34.72 16.77 -17.46
N THR A 8 34.83 16.05 -18.58
CA THR A 8 33.99 16.27 -19.76
C THR A 8 32.52 15.96 -19.47
N ILE A 9 32.25 14.90 -18.71
CA ILE A 9 30.90 14.53 -18.25
C ILE A 9 30.34 15.62 -17.31
N TYR A 10 31.15 16.11 -16.38
CA TYR A 10 30.79 17.14 -15.41
C TYR A 10 30.45 18.46 -16.10
N GLN A 11 31.32 18.94 -17.00
CA GLN A 11 31.07 20.19 -17.74
C GLN A 11 29.78 20.09 -18.58
N ARG A 12 29.53 18.92 -19.20
CA ARG A 12 28.27 18.67 -19.92
C ARG A 12 27.06 18.69 -18.98
N ALA A 13 27.17 18.14 -17.77
CA ALA A 13 26.10 18.19 -16.77
C ALA A 13 25.87 19.62 -16.28
N ALA A 14 26.93 20.36 -15.96
CA ALA A 14 26.89 21.74 -15.50
C ALA A 14 26.20 22.64 -16.55
N HIS A 15 26.62 22.56 -17.81
CA HIS A 15 25.99 23.30 -18.90
C HIS A 15 24.48 23.01 -19.02
N ARG A 16 24.06 21.73 -18.92
CA ARG A 16 22.65 21.34 -19.00
C ARG A 16 21.80 21.77 -17.79
N LYS A 17 22.43 22.11 -16.68
CA LYS A 17 21.76 22.43 -15.41
C LYS A 17 21.88 23.89 -14.99
N GLY A 18 22.44 24.74 -15.85
CA GLY A 18 22.55 26.19 -15.61
C GLY A 18 23.87 26.63 -14.98
N GLY A 19 24.91 25.78 -15.01
CA GLY A 19 26.24 26.05 -14.47
C GLY A 19 26.65 25.07 -13.38
N ALA A 20 27.92 25.11 -12.98
CA ALA A 20 28.47 24.24 -11.95
C ALA A 20 27.77 24.46 -10.60
N ALA A 21 27.55 25.72 -10.21
CA ALA A 21 26.87 26.04 -8.95
C ALA A 21 25.43 25.49 -8.89
N GLU A 22 24.68 25.51 -9.99
CA GLU A 22 23.32 24.94 -10.04
C GLU A 22 23.33 23.41 -10.07
N LEU A 23 24.33 22.81 -10.71
CA LEU A 23 24.53 21.36 -10.67
C LEU A 23 24.80 20.88 -9.23
N GLU A 24 25.71 21.54 -8.50
CA GLU A 24 26.06 21.13 -7.13
C GLU A 24 24.87 21.21 -6.16
N LYS A 25 23.90 22.09 -6.41
CA LYS A 25 22.67 22.16 -5.60
C LYS A 25 21.75 20.96 -5.76
N ILE A 26 21.79 20.29 -6.92
CA ILE A 26 20.89 19.17 -7.24
C ILE A 26 21.55 17.81 -7.11
N VAL A 27 22.88 17.75 -7.20
CA VAL A 27 23.66 16.55 -6.89
C VAL A 27 23.59 16.33 -5.40
N ARG A 28 23.33 15.09 -4.99
CA ARG A 28 23.22 14.71 -3.58
C ARG A 28 24.34 13.77 -3.22
N ALA A 29 25.04 14.10 -2.15
CA ALA A 29 25.94 13.16 -1.49
C ALA A 29 25.13 12.10 -0.74
N PRO A 30 25.67 10.88 -0.56
CA PRO A 30 25.08 9.91 0.34
C PRO A 30 25.12 10.43 1.79
N LEU A 31 24.15 10.01 2.58
CA LEU A 31 24.13 10.28 4.02
C LEU A 31 25.28 9.56 4.72
N SER A 32 25.80 10.17 5.78
CA SER A 32 26.76 9.55 6.69
C SER A 32 26.10 8.44 7.51
N GLN A 33 26.91 7.56 8.11
CA GLN A 33 26.41 6.50 8.99
C GLN A 33 25.60 7.04 10.16
N ALA A 34 26.03 8.17 10.74
CA ALA A 34 25.32 8.83 11.82
C ALA A 34 23.93 9.30 11.37
N GLU A 35 23.83 9.96 10.22
CA GLU A 35 22.55 10.40 9.65
C GLU A 35 21.63 9.22 9.29
N LEU A 36 22.18 8.14 8.73
CA LEU A 36 21.43 6.93 8.42
C LEU A 36 20.82 6.30 9.67
N SER A 37 21.55 6.29 10.80
CA SER A 37 21.06 5.74 12.06
C SER A 37 19.91 6.52 12.69
N GLN A 38 19.71 7.78 12.27
CA GLN A 38 18.59 8.61 12.72
C GLN A 38 17.32 8.41 11.88
N ILE A 39 17.39 7.67 10.78
CA ILE A 39 16.20 7.38 9.96
C ILE A 39 15.40 6.27 10.65
N THR A 40 14.17 6.60 11.02
CA THR A 40 13.24 5.68 11.67
C THR A 40 12.69 4.62 10.71
N ASP A 41 12.28 3.47 11.24
CA ASP A 41 11.80 2.32 10.46
C ASP A 41 10.63 2.66 9.52
N ASP A 42 9.72 3.56 9.96
CA ASP A 42 8.59 4.01 9.15
C ASP A 42 9.04 4.76 7.89
N ARG A 43 10.14 5.51 7.94
CA ARG A 43 10.69 6.22 6.76
C ARG A 43 11.28 5.25 5.76
N TRP A 44 11.95 4.19 6.23
CA TRP A 44 12.43 3.12 5.37
C TRP A 44 11.28 2.35 4.71
N LEU A 45 10.26 2.01 5.48
CA LEU A 45 9.06 1.35 5.00
C LEU A 45 8.30 2.21 3.98
N ALA A 46 8.13 3.49 4.26
CA ALA A 46 7.52 4.45 3.33
C ALA A 46 8.33 4.54 2.04
N ALA A 47 9.65 4.74 2.12
CA ALA A 47 10.51 4.84 0.95
C ALA A 47 10.46 3.58 0.08
N PHE A 48 10.53 2.39 0.69
CA PHE A 48 10.45 1.12 -0.03
C PHE A 48 9.08 0.93 -0.70
N THR A 49 8.00 1.23 0.04
CA THR A 49 6.62 1.17 -0.50
C THR A 49 6.48 2.12 -1.68
N GLU A 50 6.99 3.35 -1.61
CA GLU A 50 6.96 4.30 -2.74
C GLU A 50 7.64 3.71 -3.98
N LYS A 51 8.79 3.04 -3.83
CA LYS A 51 9.51 2.42 -4.95
C LYS A 51 8.73 1.30 -5.60
N VAL A 52 8.09 0.45 -4.81
CA VAL A 52 7.23 -0.61 -5.33
C VAL A 52 6.06 0.00 -6.12
N PHE A 53 5.43 1.07 -5.61
CA PHE A 53 4.35 1.76 -6.33
C PHE A 53 4.84 2.50 -7.59
N GLN A 54 6.11 2.90 -7.64
CA GLN A 54 6.73 3.49 -8.83
C GLN A 54 7.01 2.45 -9.93
N CYS A 55 6.97 1.15 -9.62
CA CYS A 55 7.04 0.09 -10.63
C CYS A 55 5.76 0.10 -11.48
N GLY A 56 5.90 0.32 -12.78
CA GLY A 56 4.77 0.33 -13.72
C GLY A 56 3.88 1.58 -13.68
N ILE A 57 4.22 2.59 -12.87
CA ILE A 57 3.47 3.85 -12.77
C ILE A 57 4.41 5.05 -12.92
N SER A 58 3.91 6.14 -13.51
CA SER A 58 4.66 7.41 -13.61
C SER A 58 5.12 7.91 -12.24
N TRP A 59 6.43 8.12 -12.09
CA TRP A 59 7.06 8.57 -10.85
C TRP A 59 6.49 9.91 -10.35
N ASN A 60 6.22 10.83 -11.27
CA ASN A 60 5.62 12.12 -10.94
C ASN A 60 4.19 11.96 -10.40
N VAL A 61 3.43 10.98 -10.90
CA VAL A 61 2.07 10.71 -10.45
C VAL A 61 2.07 10.10 -9.05
N VAL A 62 3.03 9.23 -8.74
CA VAL A 62 3.18 8.65 -7.38
C VAL A 62 3.60 9.74 -6.41
N ARG A 63 4.68 10.47 -6.69
CA ARG A 63 5.22 11.53 -5.81
C ARG A 63 4.19 12.60 -5.46
N LYS A 64 3.38 13.04 -6.43
CA LYS A 64 2.32 14.04 -6.20
C LYS A 64 1.24 13.57 -5.22
N LYS A 65 1.04 12.26 -5.08
CA LYS A 65 0.03 11.70 -4.16
C LYS A 65 0.62 11.12 -2.89
N TRP A 66 1.93 10.94 -2.85
CA TRP A 66 2.61 10.30 -1.74
C TRP A 66 2.28 10.91 -0.37
N PRO A 67 2.18 12.25 -0.20
CA PRO A 67 1.80 12.83 1.08
C PRO A 67 0.42 12.35 1.59
N GLN A 68 -0.57 12.27 0.69
CA GLN A 68 -1.91 11.77 1.04
C GLN A 68 -1.90 10.27 1.32
N PHE A 69 -1.01 9.53 0.67
CA PHE A 69 -0.81 8.11 0.95
C PHE A 69 -0.22 7.93 2.35
N GLU A 70 0.86 8.63 2.68
CA GLU A 70 1.45 8.59 4.02
C GLU A 70 0.43 8.96 5.09
N GLU A 71 -0.33 10.04 4.92
CA GLU A 71 -1.40 10.44 5.86
C GLU A 71 -2.38 9.29 6.14
N VAL A 72 -2.85 8.64 5.08
CA VAL A 72 -3.84 7.58 5.16
C VAL A 72 -3.27 6.30 5.78
N PHE A 73 -1.96 6.08 5.66
CA PHE A 73 -1.23 5.00 6.32
C PHE A 73 -0.59 5.43 7.64
N PHE A 74 -1.08 6.50 8.28
CA PHE A 74 -0.59 6.99 9.58
C PHE A 74 0.92 7.24 9.59
N GLU A 75 1.42 7.80 8.50
CA GLU A 75 2.84 8.04 8.24
C GLU A 75 3.68 6.76 8.32
N PHE A 76 3.07 5.60 7.99
CA PHE A 76 3.67 4.27 8.13
C PHE A 76 4.12 3.94 9.56
N ASN A 77 3.61 4.66 10.57
CA ASN A 77 3.92 4.37 11.96
C ASN A 77 3.30 3.01 12.35
N ILE A 78 4.17 2.03 12.56
CA ILE A 78 3.79 0.63 12.76
C ILE A 78 2.88 0.47 13.98
N GLU A 79 3.19 1.12 15.10
CA GLU A 79 2.39 1.03 16.33
C GLU A 79 0.97 1.56 16.12
N LYS A 80 0.83 2.74 15.49
CA LYS A 80 -0.48 3.30 15.12
C LYS A 80 -1.22 2.34 14.20
N MET A 81 -0.54 1.77 13.20
CA MET A 81 -1.14 0.82 12.27
C MET A 81 -1.66 -0.45 12.96
N LEU A 82 -0.95 -0.94 13.98
CA LEU A 82 -1.35 -2.12 14.74
C LEU A 82 -2.56 -1.87 15.66
N MET A 83 -2.73 -0.65 16.15
CA MET A 83 -3.81 -0.26 17.07
C MET A 83 -5.15 0.04 16.39
N LEU A 84 -5.25 -0.06 15.06
CA LEU A 84 -6.44 0.43 14.35
C LEU A 84 -7.64 -0.53 14.46
N PRO A 85 -8.81 -0.03 14.94
CA PRO A 85 -10.06 -0.77 14.94
C PRO A 85 -10.74 -0.76 13.56
N ASN A 86 -11.83 -1.53 13.41
CA ASN A 86 -12.63 -1.66 12.19
C ASN A 86 -13.12 -0.30 11.60
N GLU A 87 -13.18 0.76 12.39
CA GLU A 87 -13.52 2.12 11.95
C GLU A 87 -12.49 2.72 10.97
N MET A 88 -11.29 2.15 10.91
CA MET A 88 -10.28 2.49 9.90
C MET A 88 -10.79 2.30 8.48
N TRP A 89 -11.64 1.30 8.20
CA TRP A 89 -12.17 1.07 6.85
C TRP A 89 -12.93 2.29 6.33
N ASP A 90 -13.72 2.92 7.19
CA ASP A 90 -14.48 4.12 6.86
C ASP A 90 -13.55 5.33 6.69
N TYR A 91 -12.49 5.43 7.49
CA TYR A 91 -11.50 6.51 7.38
C TYR A 91 -10.68 6.42 6.08
N LEU A 92 -10.05 5.26 5.80
CA LEU A 92 -9.28 5.05 4.57
C LEU A 92 -10.15 5.27 3.32
N LYS A 93 -11.42 4.85 3.36
CA LYS A 93 -12.38 5.05 2.25
C LYS A 93 -12.76 6.51 2.06
N LYS A 94 -12.88 7.29 3.15
CA LYS A 94 -13.28 8.70 3.12
C LYS A 94 -12.13 9.64 2.76
N HIS A 95 -10.90 9.30 3.17
CA HIS A 95 -9.73 10.18 3.05
C HIS A 95 -8.70 9.70 2.02
N GLY A 96 -8.72 8.42 1.64
CA GLY A 96 -7.86 7.83 0.62
C GLY A 96 -8.23 8.23 -0.81
N LYS A 97 -7.44 9.12 -1.43
CA LYS A 97 -7.54 9.37 -2.88
C LYS A 97 -6.78 8.30 -3.67
N ARG A 98 -7.50 7.52 -4.47
CA ARG A 98 -7.00 6.39 -5.31
C ARG A 98 -6.55 5.14 -4.55
N LEU A 99 -6.95 4.99 -3.30
CA LEU A 99 -7.01 3.68 -2.63
C LEU A 99 -8.32 3.01 -3.03
N GLY A 100 -8.36 2.50 -4.26
CA GLY A 100 -9.53 1.81 -4.80
C GLY A 100 -9.54 0.34 -4.39
N GLY A 101 -10.73 -0.19 -4.04
CA GLY A 101 -10.92 -1.61 -3.82
C GLY A 101 -10.20 -2.15 -2.58
N ASN A 102 -9.48 -3.27 -2.74
CA ASN A 102 -8.91 -4.06 -1.64
C ASN A 102 -7.48 -3.65 -1.23
N THR A 103 -6.88 -2.60 -1.83
CA THR A 103 -5.46 -2.26 -1.61
C THR A 103 -5.09 -2.11 -0.13
N GLY A 104 -5.91 -1.42 0.67
CA GLY A 104 -5.64 -1.28 2.11
C GLY A 104 -5.68 -2.61 2.86
N ALA A 105 -6.63 -3.49 2.54
CA ALA A 105 -6.73 -4.81 3.15
C ALA A 105 -5.57 -5.73 2.75
N TYR A 106 -5.10 -5.64 1.50
CA TYR A 106 -3.90 -6.36 1.05
C TYR A 106 -2.63 -5.90 1.80
N THR A 107 -2.41 -4.60 1.93
CA THR A 107 -1.25 -4.06 2.68
C THR A 107 -1.26 -4.52 4.13
N LEU A 108 -2.41 -4.44 4.81
CA LEU A 108 -2.52 -4.85 6.21
C LEU A 108 -2.33 -6.36 6.41
N ARG A 109 -2.86 -7.19 5.50
CA ARG A 109 -2.61 -8.64 5.53
C ARG A 109 -1.12 -8.95 5.34
N GLN A 110 -0.43 -8.26 4.45
CA GLN A 110 1.02 -8.40 4.28
C GLN A 110 1.80 -7.98 5.54
N MET A 111 1.29 -7.02 6.28
CA MET A 111 1.84 -6.58 7.57
C MET A 111 1.46 -7.48 8.75
N GLY A 112 0.74 -8.59 8.51
CA GLY A 112 0.35 -9.56 9.54
C GLY A 112 -0.87 -9.16 10.36
N LYS A 113 -1.59 -8.09 9.99
CA LYS A 113 -2.85 -7.73 10.64
C LYS A 113 -3.96 -8.66 10.17
N ASP A 114 -4.76 -9.17 11.11
CA ASP A 114 -5.88 -10.02 10.76
C ASP A 114 -7.01 -9.22 10.10
N THR A 115 -7.26 -9.50 8.83
CA THR A 115 -8.31 -8.86 8.03
C THR A 115 -8.80 -9.79 6.92
N PHE A 116 -10.10 -9.72 6.58
CA PHE A 116 -10.63 -10.35 5.38
C PHE A 116 -10.46 -9.46 4.16
N ILE A 117 -10.32 -10.08 2.99
CA ILE A 117 -10.24 -9.39 1.70
C ILE A 117 -11.47 -9.80 0.90
N LEU A 118 -12.23 -8.82 0.40
CA LEU A 118 -13.36 -9.04 -0.51
C LEU A 118 -12.84 -9.21 -1.94
N SER A 119 -12.12 -10.30 -2.21
CA SER A 119 -11.70 -10.66 -3.56
C SER A 119 -12.91 -10.92 -4.47
N SER A 120 -12.68 -11.04 -5.78
CA SER A 120 -13.74 -11.45 -6.72
C SER A 120 -14.42 -12.76 -6.32
N ASP A 121 -13.64 -13.73 -5.84
CA ASP A 121 -14.15 -15.05 -5.48
C ASP A 121 -14.90 -15.01 -4.15
N VAL A 122 -14.38 -14.30 -3.14
CA VAL A 122 -15.10 -14.07 -1.88
C VAL A 122 -16.42 -13.35 -2.14
N GLU A 123 -16.43 -12.35 -3.02
CA GLU A 123 -17.65 -11.66 -3.40
C GLU A 123 -18.63 -12.59 -4.12
N ALA A 124 -18.15 -13.41 -5.06
CA ALA A 124 -18.97 -14.38 -5.77
C ALA A 124 -19.61 -15.38 -4.80
N HIS A 125 -18.85 -15.90 -3.83
CA HIS A 125 -19.35 -16.78 -2.79
C HIS A 125 -20.46 -16.10 -1.97
N LEU A 126 -20.20 -14.90 -1.45
CA LEU A 126 -21.15 -14.15 -0.64
C LEU A 126 -22.46 -13.83 -1.40
N ARG A 127 -22.38 -13.63 -2.72
CA ARG A 127 -23.57 -13.46 -3.56
C ARG A 127 -24.31 -14.76 -3.81
N SER A 128 -23.59 -15.84 -4.10
CA SER A 128 -24.20 -17.16 -4.38
C SER A 128 -24.91 -17.75 -3.17
N THR A 129 -24.58 -17.27 -1.97
CA THR A 129 -25.15 -17.68 -0.68
C THR A 129 -26.11 -16.65 -0.10
N ASP A 130 -26.51 -15.65 -0.90
CA ASP A 130 -27.43 -14.57 -0.52
C ASP A 130 -26.99 -13.73 0.71
N VAL A 131 -25.72 -13.82 1.10
CA VAL A 131 -25.14 -12.98 2.17
C VAL A 131 -25.02 -11.53 1.70
N VAL A 132 -24.69 -11.31 0.41
CA VAL A 132 -24.61 -9.97 -0.19
C VAL A 132 -25.52 -9.87 -1.40
N ASP A 133 -26.53 -9.02 -1.31
CA ASP A 133 -27.56 -8.78 -2.34
C ASP A 133 -27.43 -7.40 -3.03
N SER A 134 -26.54 -6.53 -2.53
CA SER A 134 -26.44 -5.12 -2.91
C SER A 134 -25.22 -4.85 -3.80
N GLY A 135 -25.10 -3.62 -4.32
CA GLY A 135 -23.91 -3.18 -5.06
C GLY A 135 -22.62 -3.38 -4.26
N ARG A 136 -21.55 -3.76 -4.96
CA ARG A 136 -20.24 -4.19 -4.39
C ARG A 136 -19.65 -3.26 -3.34
N ASN A 137 -19.88 -1.96 -3.50
CA ASN A 137 -19.27 -0.92 -2.66
C ASN A 137 -20.24 -0.28 -1.65
N THR A 138 -21.42 -0.87 -1.48
CA THR A 138 -22.42 -0.34 -0.55
C THR A 138 -22.06 -0.66 0.91
N LYS A 139 -22.44 0.24 1.82
CA LYS A 139 -22.27 0.01 3.27
C LYS A 139 -23.01 -1.24 3.74
N ARG A 140 -24.16 -1.55 3.13
CA ARG A 140 -24.96 -2.75 3.40
C ARG A 140 -24.19 -4.03 3.08
N ALA A 141 -23.59 -4.12 1.90
CA ALA A 141 -22.76 -5.26 1.50
C ALA A 141 -21.55 -5.45 2.43
N GLN A 142 -20.88 -4.36 2.82
CA GLN A 142 -19.73 -4.41 3.72
C GLN A 142 -20.11 -4.91 5.12
N LEU A 143 -21.24 -4.45 5.67
CA LEU A 143 -21.73 -4.90 6.97
C LEU A 143 -22.15 -6.38 6.95
N ALA A 144 -22.84 -6.81 5.89
CA ALA A 144 -23.27 -8.20 5.75
C ALA A 144 -22.08 -9.15 5.63
N ALA A 145 -21.07 -8.79 4.82
CA ALA A 145 -19.82 -9.52 4.74
C ALA A 145 -19.10 -9.57 6.09
N GLY A 146 -18.93 -8.42 6.76
CA GLY A 146 -18.30 -8.38 8.08
C GLY A 146 -19.01 -9.27 9.11
N LYS A 147 -20.35 -9.30 9.09
CA LYS A 147 -21.15 -10.17 9.95
C LYS A 147 -20.86 -11.66 9.67
N ALA A 148 -20.91 -12.08 8.41
CA ALA A 148 -20.63 -13.47 8.03
C ALA A 148 -19.20 -13.90 8.41
N PHE A 149 -18.22 -13.03 8.18
CA PHE A 149 -16.83 -13.28 8.56
C PHE A 149 -16.63 -13.43 10.07
N ASN A 150 -17.30 -12.60 10.87
CA ASN A 150 -17.27 -12.71 12.32
C ASN A 150 -17.95 -14.01 12.81
N GLU A 151 -19.07 -14.40 12.20
CA GLU A 151 -19.75 -15.66 12.51
C GLU A 151 -18.88 -16.87 12.18
N TRP A 152 -18.24 -16.88 11.01
CA TRP A 152 -17.30 -17.93 10.62
C TRP A 152 -16.06 -17.99 11.52
N GLN A 153 -15.57 -16.84 11.98
CA GLN A 153 -14.49 -16.77 12.96
C GLN A 153 -14.89 -17.40 14.30
N GLN A 154 -16.09 -17.07 14.80
CA GLN A 154 -16.60 -17.68 16.04
C GLN A 154 -16.81 -19.19 15.91
N GLN A 155 -17.28 -19.67 14.76
CA GLN A 155 -17.51 -21.10 14.52
C GLN A 155 -16.22 -21.91 14.37
N SER A 156 -15.23 -21.36 13.67
CA SER A 156 -14.03 -22.10 13.28
C SER A 156 -12.82 -21.87 14.19
N GLY A 157 -12.82 -20.79 14.98
CA GLY A 157 -11.66 -20.32 15.72
C GLY A 157 -10.52 -19.79 14.85
N ARG A 158 -10.73 -19.65 13.53
CA ARG A 158 -9.73 -19.17 12.57
C ARG A 158 -9.70 -17.65 12.47
N SER A 159 -8.55 -17.12 12.05
CA SER A 159 -8.40 -15.71 11.72
C SER A 159 -9.25 -15.32 10.51
N LEU A 160 -9.65 -14.05 10.42
CA LEU A 160 -10.39 -13.51 9.27
C LEU A 160 -9.60 -13.68 7.95
N SER A 161 -8.28 -13.64 8.06
CA SER A 161 -7.34 -13.84 6.96
C SER A 161 -7.37 -15.27 6.43
N GLU A 162 -7.38 -16.27 7.31
CA GLU A 162 -7.53 -17.68 6.93
C GLU A 162 -8.89 -17.94 6.32
N ILE A 163 -9.97 -17.44 6.95
CA ILE A 163 -11.34 -17.64 6.46
C ILE A 163 -11.49 -17.03 5.07
N SER A 164 -10.94 -15.83 4.85
CA SER A 164 -11.01 -15.15 3.55
C SER A 164 -10.30 -15.93 2.45
N GLN A 165 -9.15 -16.56 2.76
CA GLN A 165 -8.45 -17.42 1.83
C GLN A 165 -9.21 -18.72 1.57
N ILE A 166 -9.74 -19.36 2.61
CA ILE A 166 -10.51 -20.61 2.48
C ILE A 166 -11.78 -20.38 1.65
N VAL A 167 -12.51 -19.28 1.90
CA VAL A 167 -13.69 -18.91 1.12
C VAL A 167 -13.30 -18.63 -0.32
N ALA A 168 -12.22 -17.85 -0.57
CA ALA A 168 -11.73 -17.62 -1.92
C ALA A 168 -11.40 -18.96 -2.61
N TYR A 169 -10.61 -19.83 -1.99
CA TYR A 169 -10.22 -21.12 -2.57
C TYR A 169 -11.38 -22.12 -2.74
N SER A 170 -12.49 -21.93 -2.01
CA SER A 170 -13.68 -22.77 -2.14
C SER A 170 -14.47 -22.52 -3.42
N CYS A 171 -14.20 -21.43 -4.14
CA CYS A 171 -14.98 -21.02 -5.31
C CYS A 171 -14.13 -20.25 -6.34
N GLY A 172 -14.60 -20.18 -7.59
CA GLY A 172 -13.92 -19.42 -8.64
C GLY A 172 -12.71 -20.12 -9.26
N ASP A 173 -12.09 -19.46 -10.24
CA ASP A 173 -11.00 -20.04 -11.06
C ASP A 173 -9.63 -20.04 -10.34
N ASN A 174 -9.52 -19.42 -9.15
CA ASN A 174 -8.31 -19.35 -8.32
C ASN A 174 -7.01 -19.01 -9.09
N ARG A 175 -7.10 -18.14 -10.11
CA ARG A 175 -5.94 -17.75 -10.90
C ARG A 175 -5.02 -16.88 -10.06
N VAL A 176 -3.77 -17.34 -9.89
CA VAL A 176 -2.68 -16.66 -9.18
C VAL A 176 -2.14 -15.51 -10.04
#